data_AF-A0A970IY17-F1
#
_entry.id   AF-A0A970IY17-F1
#
_cell.length_a   1.000
_cell.length_b   1.000
_cell.length_c   1.000
_cell.angle_alpha   90.00
_cell.angle_beta   90.00
_cell.angle_gamma   90.00
#
_symmetry.space_group_name_H-M   'P 1'
#
loop_
_entity.id
_entity.type
_entity.pdbx_description
1 polymer ?
#
loop_
_entity_poly.entity_id
_entity_poly.type
_entity_poly.pdbx_seq_one_letter_code
_entity_poly.pdbx_strand_id
1 'polypeptide(L)'
;MFDFDGFGQRLQKLRKQKNMTQGDFADRLGVTAQAVSKWENDLSYPDITLIPTIATIFNVEENDLFGFKRKNAKTDYHFPKSYDGMTLVHHFQNIACYSTKTVASIDGSGVKFTDGSSAELSNRLVVNTGKGEIKLLAVDDARQDLDLTKTAADYEFVSVENIDIEVIANKCEITRSKDGKCHVRARGDAAFIDILDVMTNQDTLIIRFRDKEEYNADKYDGNHIRIELPRETGNFAAIKVNGSGELVSDIAMFKSGKISINGSGNIKMRDFASCDLMINGSGSMEAGETKASNCVVNGSGTLNWKTVENLDATINGAGRLEIENAVISNVNVNGSGEVDIANILDDGEMTLRVAGNGDVKIGKGYCRKLDINISGSGDVDATGVTTQKASIIIKSSGKVTIGRVTDSSIEQIIKKGVINILKRGKE
;
A
#
# COMPACT_ATOMS: atom_id res chain seq x y z
N MET A 1 -16.63 15.42 0.08
CA MET A 1 -16.91 15.27 -1.37
C MET A 1 -18.42 15.22 -1.50
N PHE A 2 -19.00 16.01 -2.40
CA PHE A 2 -20.43 15.94 -2.69
C PHE A 2 -20.73 14.61 -3.41
N ASP A 3 -21.82 13.97 -3.04
CA ASP A 3 -22.27 12.71 -3.63
C ASP A 3 -23.51 13.02 -4.48
N PHE A 4 -23.32 13.34 -5.76
CA PHE A 4 -24.45 13.71 -6.62
C PHE A 4 -25.35 12.51 -6.95
N ASP A 5 -24.81 11.29 -6.95
CA ASP A 5 -25.51 10.06 -7.38
C ASP A 5 -26.53 9.52 -6.36
N GLY A 6 -26.66 10.13 -5.17
CA GLY A 6 -27.62 9.77 -4.13
C GLY A 6 -28.66 10.86 -3.78
N PHE A 7 -28.75 11.91 -4.59
CA PHE A 7 -29.57 13.10 -4.30
C PHE A 7 -31.07 12.77 -4.18
N GLY A 8 -31.63 12.06 -5.16
CA GLY A 8 -33.05 11.70 -5.21
C GLY A 8 -33.49 10.86 -4.03
N GLN A 9 -32.65 9.91 -3.64
CA GLN A 9 -32.88 9.02 -2.51
C GLN A 9 -32.89 9.79 -1.17
N ARG A 10 -31.99 10.78 -1.01
CA ARG A 10 -31.98 11.66 0.17
C ARG A 10 -33.20 12.57 0.20
N LEU A 11 -33.58 13.14 -0.94
CA LEU A 11 -34.76 13.97 -1.08
C LEU A 11 -36.03 13.19 -0.71
N GLN A 12 -36.15 11.95 -1.22
CA GLN A 12 -37.26 11.05 -0.88
C GLN A 12 -37.31 10.73 0.61
N LYS A 13 -36.14 10.49 1.23
CA LYS A 13 -36.04 10.19 2.66
C LYS A 13 -36.50 11.38 3.50
N LEU A 14 -36.05 12.59 3.19
CA LEU A 14 -36.44 13.82 3.89
C LEU A 14 -37.95 14.09 3.76
N ARG A 15 -38.51 13.90 2.56
CA ARG A 15 -39.95 14.01 2.33
C ARG A 15 -40.75 13.03 3.18
N LYS A 16 -40.34 11.76 3.20
CA LYS A 16 -40.99 10.72 4.01
C LYS A 16 -40.88 11.01 5.51
N GLN A 17 -39.76 11.56 5.98
CA GLN A 17 -39.58 11.97 7.39
C GLN A 17 -40.52 13.11 7.81
N LYS A 18 -40.95 13.95 6.87
CA LYS A 18 -41.99 14.97 7.09
C LYS A 18 -43.41 14.45 6.82
N ASN A 19 -43.59 13.15 6.58
CA ASN A 19 -44.88 12.51 6.26
C ASN A 19 -45.62 13.13 5.06
N MET A 20 -44.88 13.65 4.06
CA MET A 20 -45.48 14.27 2.87
C MET A 20 -45.57 13.25 1.72
N THR A 21 -46.63 13.30 0.91
CA THR A 21 -46.67 12.61 -0.39
C THR A 21 -45.86 13.38 -1.44
N GLN A 22 -45.55 12.76 -2.58
CA GLN A 22 -44.90 13.48 -3.70
C GLN A 22 -45.77 14.65 -4.20
N GLY A 23 -47.10 14.52 -4.12
CA GLY A 23 -48.05 15.60 -4.41
C GLY A 23 -47.93 16.76 -3.42
N ASP A 24 -47.98 16.47 -2.12
CA ASP A 24 -47.88 17.50 -1.08
C ASP A 24 -46.56 18.28 -1.14
N PHE A 25 -45.47 17.60 -1.51
CA PHE A 25 -44.17 18.24 -1.67
C PHE A 25 -44.09 19.08 -2.95
N ALA A 26 -44.70 18.61 -4.04
CA ALA A 26 -44.78 19.34 -5.30
C ALA A 26 -45.60 20.63 -5.17
N ASP A 27 -46.73 20.56 -4.45
CA ASP A 27 -47.61 21.71 -4.20
C ASP A 27 -46.88 22.83 -3.43
N ARG A 28 -46.03 22.46 -2.46
CA ARG A 28 -45.21 23.42 -1.69
C ARG A 28 -44.12 24.11 -2.51
N LEU A 29 -43.72 23.52 -3.62
CA LEU A 29 -42.68 24.04 -4.51
C LEU A 29 -43.25 24.66 -5.80
N GLY A 30 -44.56 24.58 -6.03
CA GLY A 30 -45.20 25.03 -7.26
C GLY A 30 -44.80 24.20 -8.49
N VAL A 31 -44.47 22.93 -8.31
CA VAL A 31 -44.07 22.00 -9.38
C VAL A 31 -45.05 20.83 -9.49
N THR A 32 -44.88 19.95 -10.47
CA THR A 32 -45.73 18.76 -10.62
C THR A 32 -45.20 17.59 -9.80
N ALA A 33 -46.09 16.72 -9.31
CA ALA A 33 -45.69 15.48 -8.62
C ALA A 33 -44.80 14.57 -9.50
N GLN A 34 -44.95 14.66 -10.82
CA GLN A 34 -44.10 13.95 -11.79
C GLN A 34 -42.66 14.49 -11.80
N ALA A 35 -42.44 15.80 -11.62
CA ALA A 35 -41.11 16.38 -11.49
C ALA A 35 -40.41 15.85 -10.22
N VAL A 36 -41.11 15.88 -9.09
CA VAL A 36 -40.62 15.30 -7.82
C VAL A 36 -40.28 13.81 -7.99
N SER A 37 -41.13 13.03 -8.65
CA SER A 37 -40.87 11.61 -8.91
C SER A 37 -39.60 11.40 -9.74
N LYS A 38 -39.35 12.22 -10.77
CA LYS A 38 -38.10 12.14 -11.53
C LYS A 38 -36.88 12.50 -10.70
N TRP A 39 -36.98 13.48 -9.79
CA TRP A 39 -35.89 13.83 -8.88
C TRP A 39 -35.58 12.68 -7.91
N GLU A 40 -36.61 12.09 -7.31
CA GLU A 40 -36.45 11.00 -6.34
C GLU A 40 -35.91 9.69 -6.92
N ASN A 41 -36.07 9.49 -8.23
CA ASN A 41 -35.51 8.34 -8.95
C ASN A 41 -34.20 8.67 -9.70
N ASP A 42 -33.56 9.80 -9.36
CA ASP A 42 -32.29 10.25 -9.94
C ASP A 42 -32.32 10.41 -11.49
N LEU A 43 -33.51 10.66 -12.06
CA LEU A 43 -33.71 10.84 -13.51
C LEU A 43 -33.52 12.30 -13.96
N SER A 44 -33.58 13.25 -13.04
CA SER A 44 -33.33 14.68 -13.27
C SER A 44 -33.12 15.39 -11.93
N TYR A 45 -32.71 16.66 -11.95
CA TYR A 45 -32.53 17.48 -10.75
C TYR A 45 -33.56 18.60 -10.67
N PRO A 46 -33.91 19.07 -9.47
CA PRO A 46 -34.62 20.34 -9.31
C PRO A 46 -33.76 21.47 -9.85
N ASP A 47 -34.42 22.52 -10.35
CA ASP A 47 -33.72 23.74 -10.72
C ASP A 47 -32.95 24.28 -9.51
N ILE A 48 -31.74 24.82 -9.75
CA ILE A 48 -30.88 25.32 -8.68
C ILE A 48 -31.56 26.37 -7.81
N THR A 49 -32.49 27.14 -8.37
CA THR A 49 -33.28 28.15 -7.64
C THR A 49 -34.26 27.56 -6.63
N LEU A 50 -34.61 26.27 -6.76
CA LEU A 50 -35.49 25.57 -5.83
C LEU A 50 -34.74 24.98 -4.62
N ILE A 51 -33.41 24.85 -4.69
CA ILE A 51 -32.58 24.23 -3.64
C ILE A 51 -32.71 24.94 -2.27
N PRO A 52 -32.65 26.28 -2.16
CA PRO A 52 -32.81 26.96 -0.88
C PRO A 52 -34.20 26.72 -0.26
N THR A 53 -35.23 26.67 -1.10
CA THR A 53 -36.61 26.41 -0.68
C THR A 53 -36.78 24.96 -0.22
N ILE A 54 -36.19 24.00 -0.94
CA ILE A 54 -36.18 22.58 -0.56
C ILE A 54 -35.51 22.40 0.80
N ALA A 55 -34.34 23.01 1.00
CA ALA A 55 -33.61 22.98 2.28
C ALA A 55 -34.46 23.55 3.42
N THR A 56 -35.15 24.66 3.17
CA THR A 56 -36.06 25.30 4.14
C THR A 56 -37.25 24.39 4.50
N ILE A 57 -37.90 23.76 3.51
CA ILE A 57 -39.05 22.86 3.74
C ILE A 57 -38.65 21.68 4.65
N PHE A 58 -37.45 21.14 4.46
CA PHE A 58 -36.97 20.00 5.24
C PHE A 58 -36.24 20.39 6.51
N ASN A 59 -35.92 21.67 6.70
CA ASN A 59 -35.13 22.21 7.82
C ASN A 59 -33.75 21.52 7.89
N VAL A 60 -33.03 21.55 6.77
CA VAL A 60 -31.68 21.01 6.60
C VAL A 60 -30.79 22.06 5.92
N GLU A 61 -29.47 21.90 5.95
CA GLU A 61 -28.59 22.72 5.12
C GLU A 61 -28.64 22.23 3.67
N GLU A 62 -28.39 23.13 2.71
CA GLU A 62 -28.31 22.76 1.28
C GLU A 62 -27.28 21.62 1.06
N ASN A 63 -26.19 21.65 1.82
CA ASN A 63 -25.15 20.62 1.87
C ASN A 63 -25.69 19.21 2.17
N ASP A 64 -26.71 19.09 3.03
CA ASP A 64 -27.30 17.81 3.41
C ASP A 64 -28.05 17.16 2.24
N LEU A 65 -28.62 17.97 1.34
CA LEU A 65 -29.32 17.49 0.14
C LEU A 65 -28.34 16.79 -0.82
N PHE A 66 -27.12 17.31 -0.92
CA PHE A 66 -26.05 16.78 -1.80
C PHE A 66 -25.15 15.75 -1.10
N GLY A 67 -25.57 15.23 0.05
CA GLY A 67 -24.85 14.18 0.75
C GLY A 67 -23.46 14.63 1.21
N PHE A 68 -23.28 15.94 1.43
CA PHE A 68 -22.05 16.48 1.97
C PHE A 68 -21.91 16.00 3.40
N LYS A 69 -21.26 14.85 3.57
CA LYS A 69 -20.67 14.52 4.86
C LYS A 69 -19.57 15.55 5.06
N ARG A 70 -19.81 16.54 5.93
CA ARG A 70 -18.70 17.11 6.69
C ARG A 70 -18.01 15.89 7.25
N LYS A 71 -16.82 15.55 6.72
CA LYS A 71 -15.86 14.90 7.59
C LYS A 71 -15.86 15.81 8.80
N ASN A 72 -16.28 15.31 9.96
CA ASN A 72 -15.92 15.93 11.23
C ASN A 72 -14.41 15.80 11.33
N ALA A 73 -13.74 16.56 10.47
CA ALA A 73 -12.40 16.97 10.61
C ALA A 73 -12.44 17.96 11.77
N LYS A 74 -12.33 17.43 12.99
CA LYS A 74 -11.11 17.80 13.70
C LYS A 74 -9.95 17.40 12.79
N THR A 75 -9.67 18.19 11.76
CA THR A 75 -8.36 18.16 11.14
C THR A 75 -7.51 18.81 12.20
N ASP A 76 -6.95 17.99 13.09
CA ASP A 76 -5.72 18.38 13.74
C ASP A 76 -4.73 18.59 12.60
N TYR A 77 -4.58 19.86 12.22
CA TYR A 77 -3.59 20.26 11.25
C TYR A 77 -2.26 20.01 11.93
N HIS A 78 -1.54 19.00 11.46
CA HIS A 78 -0.23 18.70 11.99
C HIS A 78 0.77 19.71 11.44
N PHE A 79 1.43 20.42 12.35
CA PHE A 79 2.49 21.35 12.03
C PHE A 79 3.81 20.81 12.58
N PRO A 80 4.90 20.95 11.81
CA PRO A 80 6.23 20.65 12.30
C PRO A 80 6.51 21.26 13.68
N LYS A 81 7.24 20.57 14.55
CA LYS A 81 7.70 21.18 15.82
C LYS A 81 8.69 22.31 15.62
N SER A 82 9.33 22.39 14.44
CA SER A 82 10.22 23.48 14.06
C SER A 82 10.10 23.84 12.58
N TYR A 83 10.32 25.11 12.26
CA TYR A 83 10.29 25.65 10.89
C TYR A 83 11.26 26.84 10.80
N ASP A 84 12.15 26.83 9.80
CA ASP A 84 13.18 27.86 9.57
C ASP A 84 14.03 28.20 10.82
N GLY A 85 14.42 27.17 11.57
CA GLY A 85 15.19 27.31 12.81
C GLY A 85 14.40 27.81 14.03
N MET A 86 13.08 27.94 13.94
CA MET A 86 12.18 28.41 15.00
C MET A 86 11.30 27.28 15.51
N THR A 87 10.85 27.33 16.77
CA THR A 87 9.96 26.31 17.37
C THR A 87 8.50 26.67 17.18
N LEU A 88 7.65 25.65 16.99
CA LEU A 88 6.19 25.81 16.97
C LEU A 88 5.73 26.28 18.35
N VAL A 89 5.05 27.43 18.37
CA VAL A 89 4.51 28.04 19.57
C VAL A 89 3.04 27.73 19.75
N HIS A 90 2.27 27.84 18.67
CA HIS A 90 0.82 27.63 18.68
C HIS A 90 0.33 27.34 17.27
N HIS A 91 -0.87 26.77 17.15
CA HIS A 91 -1.57 26.69 15.88
C HIS A 91 -3.06 26.91 16.06
N PHE A 92 -3.70 27.45 15.03
CA PHE A 92 -5.13 27.67 15.00
C PHE A 92 -5.65 27.41 13.59
N GLN A 93 -6.53 26.42 13.46
CA GLN A 93 -6.96 25.89 12.16
C GLN A 93 -5.75 25.52 11.28
N ASN A 94 -5.73 25.96 10.02
CA ASN A 94 -4.67 25.67 9.06
C ASN A 94 -3.50 26.65 9.12
N ILE A 95 -3.30 27.38 10.23
CA ILE A 95 -2.17 28.29 10.41
C ILE A 95 -1.39 27.94 11.68
N ALA A 96 -0.06 27.90 11.60
CA ALA A 96 0.84 27.76 12.73
C ALA A 96 1.63 29.05 12.97
N CYS A 97 2.01 29.27 14.22
CA CYS A 97 2.90 30.31 14.67
C CYS A 97 4.20 29.68 15.17
N TYR A 98 5.31 30.04 14.53
CA TYR A 98 6.66 29.67 14.92
C TYR A 98 7.38 30.90 15.43
N SER A 99 8.20 30.75 16.47
CA SER A 99 8.96 31.86 17.02
C SER A 99 10.22 31.40 17.73
N THR A 100 11.23 32.27 17.77
CA THR A 100 12.40 32.13 18.65
C THR A 100 12.19 32.81 20.00
N LYS A 101 11.05 33.51 20.20
CA LYS A 101 10.76 34.32 21.38
C LYS A 101 10.02 33.52 22.46
N THR A 102 10.17 33.94 23.70
CA THR A 102 9.46 33.35 24.85
C THR A 102 8.00 33.79 24.88
N VAL A 103 7.10 32.81 24.97
CA VAL A 103 5.64 33.01 25.00
C VAL A 103 5.20 33.46 26.39
N ALA A 104 4.37 34.49 26.46
CA ALA A 104 3.76 34.98 27.69
C ALA A 104 2.35 34.39 27.92
N SER A 105 1.51 34.34 26.88
CA SER A 105 0.16 33.77 26.95
C SER A 105 -0.40 33.41 25.58
N ILE A 106 -1.29 32.43 25.52
CA ILE A 106 -2.04 32.04 24.32
C ILE A 106 -3.54 32.13 24.64
N ASP A 107 -4.33 32.73 23.76
CA ASP A 107 -5.78 32.85 23.88
C ASP A 107 -6.46 32.67 22.52
N GLY A 108 -7.16 31.55 22.33
CA GLY A 108 -7.79 31.20 21.06
C GLY A 108 -6.79 31.16 19.90
N SER A 109 -6.90 32.13 18.99
CA SER A 109 -6.00 32.33 17.85
C SER A 109 -4.88 33.33 18.10
N GLY A 110 -4.80 33.92 19.30
CA GLY A 110 -3.80 34.92 19.67
C GLY A 110 -2.63 34.35 20.48
N VAL A 111 -1.42 34.82 20.20
CA VAL A 111 -0.18 34.54 20.93
C VAL A 111 0.44 35.86 21.38
N LYS A 112 0.77 36.00 22.66
CA LYS A 112 1.52 37.14 23.21
C LYS A 112 2.88 36.67 23.70
N PHE A 113 3.91 37.46 23.44
CA PHE A 113 5.29 37.20 23.85
C PHE A 113 5.72 38.12 24.98
N THR A 114 6.75 37.73 25.74
CA THR A 114 7.20 38.46 26.93
C THR A 114 7.81 39.83 26.63
N ASP A 115 8.22 40.08 25.39
CA ASP A 115 8.85 41.33 24.94
C ASP A 115 7.88 42.35 24.34
N GLY A 116 6.57 42.11 24.46
CA GLY A 116 5.52 42.93 23.88
C GLY A 116 5.10 42.54 22.46
N SER A 117 5.76 41.57 21.83
CA SER A 117 5.35 41.06 20.51
C SER A 117 4.04 40.28 20.60
N SER A 118 3.34 40.16 19.47
CA SER A 118 2.12 39.35 19.36
C SER A 118 1.91 38.74 17.97
N ALA A 119 1.11 37.69 17.90
CA ALA A 119 0.63 37.08 16.66
C ALA A 119 -0.86 36.73 16.78
N GLU A 120 -1.64 37.03 15.75
CA GLU A 120 -3.06 36.69 15.64
C GLU A 120 -3.26 35.80 14.40
N LEU A 121 -3.46 34.50 14.65
CA LEU A 121 -3.45 33.47 13.62
C LEU A 121 -4.73 33.53 12.76
N SER A 122 -5.85 33.99 13.32
CA SER A 122 -7.14 34.04 12.60
C SER A 122 -7.16 35.03 11.45
N ASN A 123 -6.42 36.14 11.56
CA ASN A 123 -6.32 37.19 10.54
C ASN A 123 -4.88 37.40 10.01
N ARG A 124 -3.95 36.52 10.38
CA ARG A 124 -2.54 36.52 9.95
C ARG A 124 -1.76 37.80 10.32
N LEU A 125 -2.06 38.42 11.46
CA LEU A 125 -1.36 39.62 11.92
C LEU A 125 -0.17 39.26 12.83
N VAL A 126 0.99 39.87 12.60
CA VAL A 126 2.17 39.77 13.47
C VAL A 126 2.64 41.17 13.86
N VAL A 127 2.85 41.37 15.16
CA VAL A 127 3.55 42.54 15.72
C VAL A 127 4.84 42.03 16.33
N ASN A 128 5.97 42.23 15.64
CA ASN A 128 7.28 41.80 16.13
C ASN A 128 8.07 43.00 16.68
N THR A 129 8.40 42.95 17.97
CA THR A 129 9.21 43.98 18.65
C THR A 129 10.47 43.36 19.27
N GLY A 130 11.59 44.08 19.31
CA GLY A 130 12.83 43.57 19.92
C GLY A 130 13.57 42.54 19.06
N LYS A 131 14.38 41.67 19.69
CA LYS A 131 15.17 40.64 18.99
C LYS A 131 14.39 39.34 18.82
N GLY A 132 14.68 38.59 17.76
CA GLY A 132 14.05 37.32 17.45
C GLY A 132 12.92 37.45 16.43
N GLU A 133 12.44 36.31 15.94
CA GLU A 133 11.52 36.25 14.81
C GLU A 133 10.21 35.56 15.18
N ILE A 134 9.14 35.96 14.49
CA ILE A 134 7.81 35.34 14.54
C ILE A 134 7.37 35.09 13.10
N LYS A 135 7.03 33.85 12.76
CA LYS A 135 6.54 33.47 11.44
C LYS A 135 5.21 32.75 11.54
N LEU A 136 4.29 33.12 10.64
CA LEU A 136 3.04 32.40 10.44
C LEU A 136 3.17 31.53 9.20
N LEU A 137 2.76 30.28 9.32
CA LEU A 137 2.79 29.30 8.23
C LEU A 137 1.39 28.73 8.03
N ALA A 138 0.77 29.00 6.88
CA ALA A 138 -0.44 28.29 6.50
C ALA A 138 -0.09 26.90 5.94
N VAL A 139 -0.95 25.91 6.17
CA VAL A 139 -0.75 24.54 5.67
C VAL A 139 -0.68 24.48 4.15
N ASP A 140 -1.34 25.40 3.43
CA ASP A 140 -1.27 25.46 1.97
C ASP A 140 0.01 26.15 1.48
N ASP A 141 0.53 27.13 2.23
CA ASP A 141 1.79 27.85 1.93
C ASP A 141 3.02 26.97 2.27
N ALA A 142 2.89 26.10 3.28
CA ALA A 142 3.87 25.05 3.59
C ALA A 142 4.09 24.07 2.43
N ARG A 143 3.21 24.03 1.41
CA ARG A 143 3.31 23.12 0.25
C ARG A 143 4.11 23.69 -0.92
N GLN A 144 4.35 25.00 -0.99
CA GLN A 144 5.08 25.63 -2.11
C GLN A 144 6.49 26.09 -1.76
N ASP A 145 6.76 26.38 -0.48
CA ASP A 145 8.07 26.87 -0.01
C ASP A 145 8.88 25.83 0.80
N LEU A 146 8.59 24.54 0.64
CA LEU A 146 9.43 23.47 1.20
C LEU A 146 10.74 23.41 0.40
N ASP A 147 11.72 24.19 0.84
CA ASP A 147 13.11 23.97 0.47
C ASP A 147 13.52 22.56 0.95
N LEU A 148 13.45 21.60 0.02
CA LEU A 148 13.79 20.19 0.22
C LEU A 148 15.24 19.97 0.70
N THR A 149 16.06 21.03 0.75
CA THR A 149 17.41 21.00 1.32
C THR A 149 17.45 21.34 2.82
N LYS A 150 16.34 21.82 3.41
CA LYS A 150 16.25 22.28 4.82
C LYS A 150 15.39 21.39 5.73
N THR A 151 14.59 20.47 5.19
CA THR A 151 13.92 19.38 5.93
C THR A 151 14.64 18.06 5.67
N ALA A 152 15.94 18.06 5.95
CA ALA A 152 16.80 16.91 5.83
C ALA A 152 17.20 16.41 7.22
N ALA A 153 17.13 15.10 7.43
CA ALA A 153 17.74 14.45 8.58
C ALA A 153 18.86 13.54 8.07
N ASP A 154 20.08 13.78 8.54
CA ASP A 154 21.27 13.04 8.17
C ASP A 154 21.80 12.28 9.39
N TYR A 155 22.03 10.98 9.22
CA TYR A 155 22.55 10.09 10.26
C TYR A 155 23.76 9.33 9.71
N GLU A 156 24.79 9.16 10.56
CA GLU A 156 25.98 8.39 10.24
C GLU A 156 26.18 7.27 11.26
N PHE A 157 26.41 6.04 10.78
CA PHE A 157 26.72 4.88 11.63
C PHE A 157 27.89 4.08 11.08
N VAL A 158 28.70 3.49 11.96
CA VAL A 158 29.98 2.85 11.58
C VAL A 158 29.84 1.38 11.21
N SER A 159 28.93 0.63 11.84
CA SER A 159 28.77 -0.81 11.60
C SER A 159 27.31 -1.19 11.51
N VAL A 160 26.85 -1.45 10.28
CA VAL A 160 25.51 -1.95 9.98
C VAL A 160 25.64 -3.23 9.17
N GLU A 161 25.20 -4.34 9.76
CA GLU A 161 25.13 -5.65 9.10
C GLU A 161 23.69 -6.12 8.90
N ASN A 162 22.76 -5.57 9.68
CA ASN A 162 21.34 -5.87 9.63
C ASN A 162 20.52 -4.59 9.41
N ILE A 163 19.37 -4.73 8.76
CA ILE A 163 18.42 -3.62 8.59
C ILE A 163 17.04 -4.03 9.10
N ASP A 164 16.37 -3.08 9.75
CA ASP A 164 14.98 -3.19 10.16
C ASP A 164 14.23 -1.91 9.78
N ILE A 165 13.57 -1.94 8.62
CA ILE A 165 13.05 -0.74 7.94
C ILE A 165 11.54 -0.84 7.81
N GLU A 166 10.86 0.20 8.27
CA GLU A 166 9.46 0.46 7.94
C GLU A 166 9.37 1.53 6.83
N VAL A 167 8.36 1.41 5.96
CA VAL A 167 8.01 2.37 4.90
C VAL A 167 6.50 2.62 4.98
N ILE A 168 6.05 3.89 4.93
CA ILE A 168 4.64 4.28 5.21
C ILE A 168 4.08 5.30 4.19
N ALA A 169 4.17 5.01 2.89
CA ALA A 169 3.89 5.95 1.78
C ALA A 169 5.01 6.98 1.50
N ASN A 170 6.26 6.56 1.70
CA ASN A 170 7.43 7.26 1.21
C ASN A 170 8.20 6.36 0.22
N LYS A 171 9.11 6.98 -0.52
CA LYS A 171 10.15 6.24 -1.25
C LYS A 171 11.30 5.91 -0.31
N CYS A 172 11.86 4.73 -0.45
CA CYS A 172 13.04 4.28 0.29
C CYS A 172 14.05 3.66 -0.68
N GLU A 173 15.21 4.28 -0.82
CA GLU A 173 16.29 3.79 -1.67
C GLU A 173 17.43 3.25 -0.81
N ILE A 174 17.86 2.02 -1.04
CA ILE A 174 19.02 1.41 -0.38
C ILE A 174 20.12 1.21 -1.42
N THR A 175 21.27 1.81 -1.19
CA THR A 175 22.43 1.77 -2.08
C THR A 175 23.71 1.49 -1.30
N ARG A 176 24.81 1.22 -2.00
CA ARG A 176 26.12 1.06 -1.39
C ARG A 176 26.78 2.43 -1.13
N SER A 177 27.28 2.63 0.09
CA SER A 177 28.12 3.77 0.43
C SER A 177 29.49 3.70 -0.24
N LYS A 178 30.05 4.89 -0.54
CA LYS A 178 31.40 5.06 -1.12
C LYS A 178 32.51 5.12 -0.07
N ASP A 179 32.19 5.49 1.17
CA ASP A 179 33.17 5.71 2.24
C ASP A 179 33.21 4.58 3.27
N GLY A 180 32.42 3.52 3.06
CA GLY A 180 32.36 2.36 3.95
C GLY A 180 31.65 2.62 5.28
N LYS A 181 30.93 3.74 5.41
CA LYS A 181 30.01 4.00 6.53
C LYS A 181 28.56 3.85 6.10
N CYS A 182 27.67 3.71 7.07
CA CYS A 182 26.24 3.80 6.84
C CYS A 182 25.80 5.27 6.89
N HIS A 183 25.11 5.73 5.84
CA HIS A 183 24.46 7.04 5.82
C HIS A 183 22.95 6.88 5.65
N VAL A 184 22.16 7.61 6.43
CA VAL A 184 20.71 7.72 6.20
C VAL A 184 20.40 9.19 5.97
N ARG A 185 19.77 9.50 4.84
CA ARG A 185 19.30 10.83 4.48
C ARG A 185 17.80 10.80 4.22
N ALA A 186 17.03 11.42 5.07
CA ALA A 186 15.59 11.60 4.86
C ALA A 186 15.30 13.01 4.36
N ARG A 187 14.41 13.14 3.38
CA ARG A 187 13.89 14.41 2.86
C ARG A 187 12.39 14.30 2.69
N GLY A 188 11.67 15.36 3.00
CA GLY A 188 10.22 15.33 2.89
C GLY A 188 9.53 16.52 3.54
N ASP A 189 8.21 16.41 3.63
CA ASP A 189 7.41 17.32 4.44
C ASP A 189 7.80 17.18 5.92
N ALA A 190 7.66 18.25 6.69
CA ALA A 190 8.18 18.25 8.04
C ALA A 190 7.30 17.49 9.05
N ALA A 191 6.06 17.11 8.71
CA ALA A 191 5.29 16.15 9.50
C ALA A 191 5.90 14.74 9.37
N PHE A 192 6.27 14.34 8.16
CA PHE A 192 6.99 13.10 7.88
C PHE A 192 8.33 13.02 8.62
N ILE A 193 9.12 14.11 8.61
CA ILE A 193 10.40 14.16 9.33
C ILE A 193 10.22 14.11 10.85
N ASP A 194 9.18 14.73 11.42
CA ASP A 194 8.97 14.74 12.89
C ASP A 194 8.63 13.35 13.47
N ILE A 195 7.90 12.55 12.70
CA ILE A 195 7.52 11.19 13.10
C ILE A 195 8.62 10.15 12.81
N LEU A 196 9.57 10.46 11.93
CA LEU A 196 10.67 9.57 11.57
C LEU A 196 11.62 9.34 12.74
N ASP A 197 11.88 8.08 13.04
CA ASP A 197 12.84 7.62 14.04
C ASP A 197 13.91 6.76 13.35
N VAL A 198 15.16 7.20 13.42
CA VAL A 198 16.32 6.53 12.83
C VAL A 198 17.36 6.33 13.92
N MET A 199 17.68 5.07 14.19
CA MET A 199 18.62 4.70 15.24
C MET A 199 19.34 3.41 14.88
N THR A 200 20.35 3.06 15.67
CA THR A 200 21.00 1.74 15.61
C THR A 200 20.89 1.04 16.95
N ASN A 201 20.62 -0.26 16.91
CA ASN A 201 20.84 -1.14 18.04
C ASN A 201 21.89 -2.17 17.66
N GLN A 202 23.06 -2.11 18.30
CA GLN A 202 24.24 -2.91 17.94
C GLN A 202 24.61 -2.71 16.46
N ASP A 203 24.47 -3.75 15.63
CA ASP A 203 24.78 -3.77 14.19
C ASP A 203 23.53 -3.63 13.29
N THR A 204 22.38 -3.35 13.89
CA THR A 204 21.09 -3.24 13.19
C THR A 204 20.69 -1.77 13.04
N LEU A 205 20.56 -1.32 11.79
CA LEU A 205 19.92 -0.04 11.48
C LEU A 205 18.40 -0.19 11.60
N ILE A 206 17.77 0.67 12.39
CA ILE A 206 16.33 0.68 12.62
C ILE A 206 15.75 1.99 12.08
N ILE A 207 14.77 1.88 11.19
CA ILE A 207 13.97 3.00 10.69
C ILE A 207 12.50 2.71 10.98
N ARG A 208 11.87 3.62 11.72
CA ARG A 208 10.49 3.53 12.19
C ARG A 208 9.78 4.87 12.13
N PHE A 209 8.47 4.83 12.31
CA PHE A 209 7.63 6.01 12.37
C PHE A 209 6.77 5.98 13.65
N ARG A 210 6.95 7.00 14.48
CA ARG A 210 6.18 7.22 15.72
C ARG A 210 4.83 7.86 15.37
N ASP A 211 3.81 7.66 16.21
CA ASP A 211 2.50 8.35 16.10
C ASP A 211 1.85 8.32 14.69
N LYS A 212 2.20 7.31 13.87
CA LYS A 212 1.84 7.21 12.45
C LYS A 212 0.36 7.00 12.18
N GLU A 213 -0.42 6.66 13.20
CA GLU A 213 -1.89 6.53 13.10
C GLU A 213 -2.55 7.89 12.83
N GLU A 214 -1.90 8.98 13.25
CA GLU A 214 -2.34 10.36 13.04
C GLU A 214 -1.76 10.96 11.74
N TYR A 215 -0.78 10.28 11.14
CA TYR A 215 -0.12 10.73 9.92
C TYR A 215 -0.97 10.45 8.68
N ASN A 216 -1.35 11.51 7.97
CA ASN A 216 -2.10 11.39 6.72
C ASN A 216 -1.14 11.33 5.51
N ALA A 217 -0.77 10.09 5.17
CA ALA A 217 0.09 9.74 4.05
C ALA A 217 -0.42 10.19 2.66
N ASP A 218 -1.72 10.42 2.46
CA ASP A 218 -2.30 10.74 1.15
C ASP A 218 -2.04 12.20 0.70
N LYS A 219 -1.32 13.00 1.50
CA LYS A 219 -1.20 14.44 1.29
C LYS A 219 0.07 14.89 0.55
N TYR A 220 1.11 14.06 0.49
CA TYR A 220 2.38 14.44 -0.12
C TYR A 220 3.16 13.23 -0.64
N ASP A 221 3.57 13.25 -1.91
CA ASP A 221 4.25 12.15 -2.62
C ASP A 221 5.78 12.32 -2.71
N GLY A 222 6.33 13.43 -2.20
CA GLY A 222 7.74 13.77 -2.27
C GLY A 222 8.62 13.23 -1.14
N ASN A 223 8.06 12.46 -0.20
CA ASN A 223 8.83 11.92 0.93
C ASN A 223 9.77 10.81 0.50
N HIS A 224 11.04 10.94 0.87
CA HIS A 224 12.12 10.07 0.42
C HIS A 224 13.14 9.81 1.54
N ILE A 225 13.49 8.55 1.75
CA ILE A 225 14.60 8.11 2.59
C ILE A 225 15.63 7.44 1.71
N ARG A 226 16.86 7.89 1.77
CA ARG A 226 18.01 7.26 1.12
C ARG A 226 18.93 6.67 2.18
N ILE A 227 19.24 5.40 2.03
CA ILE A 227 20.13 4.62 2.90
C ILE A 227 21.32 4.19 2.07
N GLU A 228 22.53 4.52 2.53
CA GLU A 228 23.78 4.09 1.92
C GLU A 228 24.47 3.14 2.89
N LEU A 229 24.44 1.84 2.63
CA LEU A 229 25.03 0.82 3.52
C LEU A 229 26.55 0.68 3.29
N PRO A 230 27.33 0.33 4.33
CA PRO A 230 28.79 0.26 4.22
C PRO A 230 29.30 -0.89 3.34
N ARG A 231 28.44 -1.88 3.03
CA ARG A 231 28.80 -3.13 2.34
C ARG A 231 27.79 -3.45 1.25
N GLU A 232 28.21 -4.28 0.28
CA GLU A 232 27.35 -4.78 -0.80
C GLU A 232 26.51 -6.00 -0.38
N THR A 233 26.76 -6.55 0.81
CA THR A 233 26.00 -7.67 1.37
C THR A 233 25.63 -7.40 2.82
N GLY A 234 24.51 -7.98 3.25
CA GLY A 234 24.01 -7.91 4.63
C GLY A 234 23.70 -9.29 5.21
N ASN A 235 23.59 -9.36 6.54
CA ASN A 235 23.22 -10.60 7.23
C ASN A 235 21.69 -10.77 7.23
N PHE A 236 20.94 -9.78 7.72
CA PHE A 236 19.48 -9.85 7.83
C PHE A 236 18.78 -8.58 7.39
N ALA A 237 17.63 -8.72 6.72
CA ALA A 237 16.75 -7.62 6.37
C ALA A 237 15.31 -7.87 6.85
N ALA A 238 14.85 -7.08 7.83
CA ALA A 238 13.44 -6.96 8.16
C ALA A 238 12.87 -5.72 7.43
N ILE A 239 11.91 -5.94 6.53
CA ILE A 239 11.33 -4.86 5.73
C ILE A 239 9.81 -4.91 5.86
N LYS A 240 9.20 -3.78 6.21
CA LYS A 240 7.76 -3.62 6.30
C LYS A 240 7.32 -2.41 5.47
N VAL A 241 6.67 -2.67 4.35
CA VAL A 241 6.01 -1.63 3.55
C VAL A 241 4.53 -1.60 3.93
N ASN A 242 4.04 -0.43 4.35
CA ASN A 242 2.64 -0.17 4.62
C ASN A 242 2.08 0.90 3.68
N GLY A 243 0.80 0.79 3.36
CA GLY A 243 0.14 1.71 2.45
C GLY A 243 0.68 1.56 1.03
N SER A 244 0.99 2.70 0.40
CA SER A 244 1.47 2.82 -0.99
C SER A 244 2.98 3.05 -1.11
N GLY A 245 3.75 2.78 -0.04
CA GLY A 245 5.20 3.01 -0.02
C GLY A 245 5.98 2.20 -1.06
N GLU A 246 7.16 2.69 -1.41
CA GLU A 246 8.05 2.04 -2.38
C GLU A 246 9.43 1.85 -1.75
N LEU A 247 9.99 0.64 -1.87
CA LEU A 247 11.37 0.36 -1.51
C LEU A 247 12.13 -0.21 -2.69
N VAL A 248 13.27 0.39 -3.01
CA VAL A 248 14.21 -0.11 -4.02
C VAL A 248 15.57 -0.31 -3.37
N SER A 249 16.15 -1.48 -3.55
CA SER A 249 17.48 -1.81 -3.03
C SER A 249 18.41 -2.30 -4.12
N ASP A 250 19.49 -1.55 -4.32
CA ASP A 250 20.62 -1.91 -5.19
C ASP A 250 21.71 -2.65 -4.42
N ILE A 251 21.48 -3.11 -3.19
CA ILE A 251 22.44 -3.98 -2.47
C ILE A 251 22.42 -5.37 -3.08
N ALA A 252 23.58 -6.02 -3.19
CA ALA A 252 23.73 -7.26 -3.94
C ALA A 252 23.01 -8.44 -3.27
N MET A 253 23.24 -8.71 -1.98
CA MET A 253 22.66 -9.88 -1.32
C MET A 253 22.48 -9.75 0.19
N PHE A 254 21.33 -10.18 0.72
CA PHE A 254 21.15 -10.47 2.15
C PHE A 254 21.15 -11.98 2.41
N LYS A 255 21.74 -12.44 3.53
CA LYS A 255 21.69 -13.87 3.87
C LYS A 255 20.27 -14.31 4.21
N SER A 256 19.52 -13.52 4.97
CA SER A 256 18.12 -13.79 5.27
C SER A 256 17.26 -12.53 5.23
N GLY A 257 15.98 -12.69 4.87
CA GLY A 257 15.01 -11.60 4.80
C GLY A 257 13.68 -11.98 5.42
N LYS A 258 13.05 -11.04 6.13
CA LYS A 258 11.64 -11.10 6.54
C LYS A 258 10.93 -9.88 6.00
N ILE A 259 10.14 -10.07 4.96
CA ILE A 259 9.56 -9.00 4.16
C ILE A 259 8.04 -9.04 4.26
N SER A 260 7.44 -7.88 4.53
CA SER A 260 5.99 -7.74 4.54
C SER A 260 5.53 -6.51 3.77
N ILE A 261 4.52 -6.69 2.92
CA ILE A 261 3.81 -5.62 2.21
C ILE A 261 2.37 -5.63 2.70
N ASN A 262 1.91 -4.54 3.31
CA ASN A 262 0.54 -4.37 3.78
C ASN A 262 -0.09 -3.16 3.07
N GLY A 263 -0.89 -3.43 2.04
CA GLY A 263 -1.47 -2.40 1.18
C GLY A 263 -1.11 -2.60 -0.29
N SER A 264 -0.80 -1.51 -0.98
CA SER A 264 -0.54 -1.45 -2.43
C SER A 264 0.91 -1.09 -2.78
N GLY A 265 1.79 -0.96 -1.78
CA GLY A 265 3.18 -0.61 -1.96
C GLY A 265 4.01 -1.67 -2.68
N ASN A 266 5.21 -1.27 -3.12
CA ASN A 266 6.08 -2.09 -3.96
C ASN A 266 7.47 -2.24 -3.36
N ILE A 267 8.06 -3.41 -3.57
CA ILE A 267 9.44 -3.70 -3.17
C ILE A 267 10.22 -4.22 -4.37
N LYS A 268 11.38 -3.64 -4.65
CA LYS A 268 12.35 -4.18 -5.60
C LYS A 268 13.66 -4.41 -4.90
N MET A 269 14.11 -5.66 -4.87
CA MET A 269 15.40 -6.04 -4.26
C MET A 269 16.14 -7.02 -5.17
N ARG A 270 17.46 -7.17 -4.96
CA ARG A 270 18.24 -8.16 -5.70
C ARG A 270 18.14 -9.55 -5.07
N ASP A 271 19.17 -9.99 -4.35
CA ASP A 271 19.30 -11.41 -4.02
C ASP A 271 19.16 -11.70 -2.52
N PHE A 272 18.62 -12.87 -2.20
CA PHE A 272 18.50 -13.39 -0.84
C PHE A 272 19.03 -14.82 -0.75
N ALA A 273 19.71 -15.20 0.33
CA ALA A 273 19.92 -16.64 0.55
C ALA A 273 18.61 -17.29 1.04
N SER A 274 17.94 -16.69 2.02
CA SER A 274 16.59 -17.06 2.43
C SER A 274 15.64 -15.86 2.56
N CYS A 275 14.36 -16.05 2.25
CA CYS A 275 13.36 -14.98 2.35
C CYS A 275 11.99 -15.50 2.83
N ASP A 276 11.52 -15.02 3.97
CA ASP A 276 10.12 -15.15 4.39
C ASP A 276 9.36 -13.91 3.93
N LEU A 277 8.43 -14.08 2.99
CA LEU A 277 7.66 -13.01 2.38
C LEU A 277 6.17 -13.14 2.65
N MET A 278 5.54 -12.03 3.06
CA MET A 278 4.09 -11.92 3.15
C MET A 278 3.57 -10.67 2.44
N ILE A 279 2.64 -10.84 1.51
CA ILE A 279 1.91 -9.74 0.89
C ILE A 279 0.46 -9.80 1.38
N ASN A 280 -0.02 -8.74 2.01
CA ASN A 280 -1.40 -8.54 2.42
C ASN A 280 -1.96 -7.33 1.66
N GLY A 281 -2.71 -7.58 0.58
CA GLY A 281 -3.27 -6.53 -0.27
C GLY A 281 -2.97 -6.75 -1.75
N SER A 282 -2.66 -5.65 -2.44
CA SER A 282 -2.46 -5.63 -3.90
C SER A 282 -1.05 -5.20 -4.30
N GLY A 283 -0.15 -5.01 -3.33
CA GLY A 283 1.22 -4.60 -3.58
C GLY A 283 2.04 -5.66 -4.32
N SER A 284 3.22 -5.28 -4.77
CA SER A 284 4.09 -6.16 -5.55
C SER A 284 5.51 -6.26 -5.03
N MET A 285 6.15 -7.37 -5.32
CA MET A 285 7.58 -7.54 -5.08
C MET A 285 8.28 -8.08 -6.32
N GLU A 286 9.42 -7.48 -6.67
CA GLU A 286 10.38 -7.97 -7.64
C GLU A 286 11.66 -8.36 -6.91
N ALA A 287 12.14 -9.58 -7.17
CA ALA A 287 13.41 -10.07 -6.64
C ALA A 287 14.25 -10.85 -7.66
N GLY A 288 15.56 -10.81 -7.47
CA GLY A 288 16.57 -11.48 -8.28
C GLY A 288 16.67 -12.97 -7.97
N GLU A 289 17.76 -13.38 -7.34
CA GLU A 289 18.04 -14.77 -6.98
C GLU A 289 17.72 -15.04 -5.50
N THR A 290 16.90 -16.06 -5.22
CA THR A 290 16.59 -16.51 -3.86
C THR A 290 16.81 -18.02 -3.69
N LYS A 291 17.67 -18.46 -2.76
CA LYS A 291 17.90 -19.91 -2.59
C LYS A 291 16.78 -20.63 -1.84
N ALA A 292 16.15 -19.98 -0.88
CA ALA A 292 15.02 -20.55 -0.14
C ALA A 292 13.99 -19.47 0.16
N SER A 293 12.71 -19.72 -0.12
CA SER A 293 11.67 -18.75 0.17
C SER A 293 10.36 -19.38 0.62
N ASN A 294 9.84 -18.88 1.73
CA ASN A 294 8.45 -19.12 2.15
C ASN A 294 7.64 -17.87 1.81
N CYS A 295 6.62 -18.02 0.97
CA CYS A 295 5.86 -16.91 0.42
C CYS A 295 4.38 -17.09 0.68
N VAL A 296 3.74 -16.05 1.21
CA VAL A 296 2.29 -16.00 1.35
C VAL A 296 1.77 -14.72 0.70
N VAL A 297 0.91 -14.87 -0.30
CA VAL A 297 0.19 -13.75 -0.94
C VAL A 297 -1.28 -13.82 -0.54
N ASN A 298 -1.74 -12.87 0.25
CA ASN A 298 -3.14 -12.69 0.63
C ASN A 298 -3.70 -11.47 -0.12
N GLY A 299 -4.63 -11.69 -1.04
CA GLY A 299 -5.25 -10.63 -1.83
C GLY A 299 -4.94 -10.78 -3.32
N SER A 300 -4.52 -9.69 -3.96
CA SER A 300 -4.28 -9.61 -5.41
C SER A 300 -2.87 -9.15 -5.76
N GLY A 301 -1.94 -9.27 -4.81
CA GLY A 301 -0.55 -8.88 -4.98
C GLY A 301 0.18 -9.71 -6.04
N THR A 302 1.26 -9.15 -6.58
CA THR A 302 2.08 -9.80 -7.61
C THR A 302 3.50 -10.02 -7.10
N LEU A 303 4.05 -11.19 -7.40
CA LEU A 303 5.37 -11.59 -6.97
C LEU A 303 6.18 -12.07 -8.17
N ASN A 304 7.24 -11.33 -8.49
CA ASN A 304 8.08 -11.57 -9.66
C ASN A 304 9.48 -11.97 -9.18
N TRP A 305 9.93 -13.17 -9.57
CA TRP A 305 11.27 -13.66 -9.27
C TRP A 305 12.03 -14.04 -10.52
N LYS A 306 13.31 -13.66 -10.56
CA LYS A 306 14.22 -14.13 -11.61
C LYS A 306 14.65 -15.57 -11.38
N THR A 307 15.05 -15.93 -10.16
CA THR A 307 15.45 -17.30 -9.84
C THR A 307 15.10 -17.66 -8.40
N VAL A 308 14.45 -18.80 -8.19
CA VAL A 308 14.22 -19.38 -6.86
C VAL A 308 14.65 -20.82 -6.83
N GLU A 309 15.53 -21.19 -5.89
CA GLU A 309 15.97 -22.58 -5.76
C GLU A 309 14.96 -23.44 -4.97
N ASN A 310 14.52 -23.01 -3.80
CA ASN A 310 13.54 -23.74 -2.98
C ASN A 310 12.37 -22.83 -2.63
N LEU A 311 11.21 -23.06 -3.25
CA LEU A 311 10.01 -22.28 -3.00
C LEU A 311 8.97 -23.07 -2.21
N ASP A 312 8.44 -22.47 -1.15
CA ASP A 312 7.13 -22.80 -0.59
C ASP A 312 6.23 -21.57 -0.76
N ALA A 313 5.32 -21.61 -1.72
CA ALA A 313 4.43 -20.50 -2.03
C ALA A 313 2.97 -20.86 -1.76
N THR A 314 2.27 -20.00 -1.03
CA THR A 314 0.81 -20.05 -0.86
C THR A 314 0.18 -18.77 -1.38
N ILE A 315 -0.69 -18.89 -2.38
CA ILE A 315 -1.47 -17.77 -2.93
C ILE A 315 -2.91 -17.91 -2.46
N ASN A 316 -3.39 -16.95 -1.69
CA ASN A 316 -4.76 -16.85 -1.20
C ASN A 316 -5.45 -15.65 -1.86
N GLY A 317 -6.44 -15.90 -2.70
CA GLY A 317 -7.19 -14.86 -3.41
C GLY A 317 -6.86 -14.84 -4.89
N ALA A 318 -6.60 -13.66 -5.46
CA ALA A 318 -6.39 -13.40 -6.89
C ALA A 318 -4.96 -12.93 -7.20
N GLY A 319 -4.00 -13.25 -6.32
CA GLY A 319 -2.61 -12.86 -6.49
C GLY A 319 -1.93 -13.58 -7.66
N ARG A 320 -0.80 -13.05 -8.10
CA ARG A 320 0.02 -13.65 -9.16
C ARG A 320 1.43 -13.94 -8.68
N LEU A 321 1.95 -15.08 -9.10
CA LEU A 321 3.35 -15.46 -8.93
C LEU A 321 3.97 -15.72 -10.31
N GLU A 322 4.98 -14.94 -10.67
CA GLU A 322 5.75 -15.10 -11.91
C GLU A 322 7.20 -15.43 -11.53
N ILE A 323 7.71 -16.57 -12.01
CA ILE A 323 9.08 -17.02 -11.75
C ILE A 323 9.74 -17.37 -13.07
N GLU A 324 10.86 -16.72 -13.39
CA GLU A 324 11.59 -17.03 -14.61
C GLU A 324 12.31 -18.40 -14.49
N ASN A 325 12.97 -18.67 -13.36
CA ASN A 325 13.71 -19.90 -13.15
C ASN A 325 13.44 -20.50 -11.77
N ALA A 326 12.92 -21.73 -11.71
CA ALA A 326 12.70 -22.48 -10.48
C ALA A 326 13.56 -23.74 -10.46
N VAL A 327 14.08 -24.14 -9.29
CA VAL A 327 14.76 -25.43 -9.11
C VAL A 327 13.75 -26.41 -8.47
N ILE A 328 13.31 -26.17 -7.23
CA ILE A 328 12.31 -26.97 -6.51
C ILE A 328 11.23 -26.05 -5.95
N SER A 329 9.96 -26.40 -6.19
CA SER A 329 8.85 -25.59 -5.69
C SER A 329 7.69 -26.45 -5.19
N ASN A 330 7.28 -26.20 -3.94
CA ASN A 330 5.94 -26.48 -3.46
C ASN A 330 5.09 -25.24 -3.70
N VAL A 331 4.07 -25.36 -4.53
CA VAL A 331 3.16 -24.25 -4.84
C VAL A 331 1.75 -24.65 -4.49
N ASN A 332 1.11 -23.84 -3.65
CA ASN A 332 -0.27 -23.98 -3.25
C ASN A 332 -1.07 -22.74 -3.68
N VAL A 333 -2.11 -22.95 -4.48
CA VAL A 333 -3.01 -21.90 -4.96
C VAL A 333 -4.39 -22.13 -4.37
N ASN A 334 -4.84 -21.20 -3.52
CA ASN A 334 -6.16 -21.16 -2.92
C ASN A 334 -6.94 -19.96 -3.46
N GLY A 335 -8.02 -20.20 -4.20
CA GLY A 335 -8.83 -19.14 -4.82
C GLY A 335 -8.64 -19.07 -6.33
N SER A 336 -8.40 -17.86 -6.85
CA SER A 336 -8.33 -17.54 -8.29
C SER A 336 -6.97 -16.99 -8.71
N GLY A 337 -5.92 -17.24 -7.92
CA GLY A 337 -4.58 -16.77 -8.20
C GLY A 337 -3.95 -17.49 -9.39
N GLU A 338 -2.93 -16.87 -9.99
CA GLU A 338 -2.24 -17.39 -11.17
C GLU A 338 -0.76 -17.61 -10.86
N VAL A 339 -0.21 -18.70 -11.37
CA VAL A 339 1.21 -19.03 -11.24
C VAL A 339 1.79 -19.28 -12.63
N ASP A 340 2.82 -18.55 -13.02
CA ASP A 340 3.62 -18.83 -14.22
C ASP A 340 5.08 -19.08 -13.81
N ILE A 341 5.58 -20.29 -14.09
CA ILE A 341 6.98 -20.66 -13.94
C ILE A 341 7.56 -20.91 -15.34
N ALA A 342 8.46 -20.07 -15.81
CA ALA A 342 8.97 -20.20 -17.18
C ALA A 342 9.88 -21.43 -17.35
N ASN A 343 10.81 -21.67 -16.42
CA ASN A 343 11.80 -22.75 -16.50
C ASN A 343 11.94 -23.54 -15.19
N ILE A 344 12.00 -24.87 -15.27
CA ILE A 344 12.53 -25.73 -14.21
C ILE A 344 13.98 -26.10 -14.54
N LEU A 345 14.91 -25.83 -13.62
CA LEU A 345 16.36 -25.89 -13.86
C LEU A 345 17.05 -27.18 -13.37
N ASP A 346 16.40 -28.02 -12.56
CA ASP A 346 16.99 -29.27 -12.06
C ASP A 346 16.11 -30.50 -12.29
N ASP A 347 16.45 -31.62 -11.65
CA ASP A 347 15.64 -32.83 -11.63
C ASP A 347 14.90 -33.05 -10.31
N GLY A 348 14.52 -31.99 -9.61
CA GLY A 348 13.88 -32.03 -8.31
C GLY A 348 12.47 -32.63 -8.30
N GLU A 349 11.81 -32.52 -7.14
CA GLU A 349 10.40 -32.90 -6.96
C GLU A 349 9.55 -31.64 -6.81
N MET A 350 8.51 -31.53 -7.62
CA MET A 350 7.60 -30.38 -7.61
C MET A 350 6.21 -30.82 -7.17
N THR A 351 5.63 -30.06 -6.24
CA THR A 351 4.24 -30.28 -5.80
C THR A 351 3.40 -29.06 -6.14
N LEU A 352 2.31 -29.28 -6.86
CA LEU A 352 1.32 -28.26 -7.22
C LEU A 352 -0.02 -28.63 -6.58
N ARG A 353 -0.56 -27.74 -5.76
CA ARG A 353 -1.90 -27.87 -5.20
C ARG A 353 -2.75 -26.70 -5.64
N VAL A 354 -3.92 -26.99 -6.23
CA VAL A 354 -4.86 -25.98 -6.72
C VAL A 354 -6.23 -26.22 -6.11
N ALA A 355 -6.63 -25.32 -5.21
CA ALA A 355 -7.93 -25.29 -4.57
C ALA A 355 -8.69 -24.03 -4.99
N GLY A 356 -9.54 -24.16 -6.02
CA GLY A 356 -10.32 -23.05 -6.55
C GLY A 356 -10.26 -23.02 -8.07
N ASN A 357 -10.23 -21.82 -8.64
CA ASN A 357 -10.29 -21.57 -10.08
C ASN A 357 -8.98 -20.96 -10.61
N GLY A 358 -7.93 -20.94 -9.79
CA GLY A 358 -6.62 -20.42 -10.17
C GLY A 358 -5.85 -21.38 -11.07
N ASP A 359 -5.06 -20.84 -11.99
CA ASP A 359 -4.35 -21.61 -12.99
C ASP A 359 -2.83 -21.62 -12.72
N VAL A 360 -2.18 -22.72 -13.08
CA VAL A 360 -0.73 -22.89 -12.98
C VAL A 360 -0.18 -23.25 -14.35
N LYS A 361 0.83 -22.50 -14.78
CA LYS A 361 1.55 -22.75 -16.03
C LYS A 361 3.03 -22.98 -15.74
N ILE A 362 3.58 -23.99 -16.39
CA ILE A 362 5.01 -24.27 -16.38
C ILE A 362 5.50 -24.35 -17.84
N GLY A 363 6.34 -23.39 -18.21
CA GLY A 363 6.79 -23.21 -19.59
C GLY A 363 7.58 -24.40 -20.11
N LYS A 364 8.71 -24.73 -19.47
CA LYS A 364 9.55 -25.89 -19.83
C LYS A 364 10.41 -26.37 -18.68
N GLY A 365 10.93 -27.58 -18.81
CA GLY A 365 11.96 -28.09 -17.91
C GLY A 365 11.85 -29.58 -17.67
N TYR A 366 12.61 -30.04 -16.69
CA TYR A 366 12.64 -31.43 -16.27
C TYR A 366 12.34 -31.51 -14.76
N CYS A 367 11.77 -32.62 -14.29
CA CYS A 367 11.71 -32.92 -12.87
C CYS A 367 11.70 -34.44 -12.64
N ARG A 368 12.26 -34.92 -11.53
CA ARG A 368 12.18 -36.34 -11.18
C ARG A 368 10.76 -36.72 -10.81
N LYS A 369 10.02 -35.83 -10.15
CA LYS A 369 8.64 -36.08 -9.76
C LYS A 369 7.78 -34.83 -9.88
N LEU A 370 6.59 -35.01 -10.45
CA LEU A 370 5.57 -33.97 -10.53
C LEU A 370 4.29 -34.45 -9.85
N ASP A 371 4.00 -33.90 -8.68
CA ASP A 371 2.79 -34.19 -7.91
C ASP A 371 1.78 -33.05 -8.11
N ILE A 372 0.61 -33.36 -8.65
CA ILE A 372 -0.45 -32.38 -8.95
C ILE A 372 -1.74 -32.80 -8.22
N ASN A 373 -2.30 -31.89 -7.43
CA ASN A 373 -3.59 -32.07 -6.77
C ASN A 373 -4.52 -30.90 -7.06
N ILE A 374 -5.63 -31.17 -7.73
CA ILE A 374 -6.65 -30.17 -8.05
C ILE A 374 -7.94 -30.52 -7.32
N SER A 375 -8.41 -29.63 -6.44
CA SER A 375 -9.71 -29.75 -5.79
C SER A 375 -10.78 -28.77 -6.28
N GLY A 376 -10.46 -27.92 -7.27
CA GLY A 376 -11.39 -26.98 -7.90
C GLY A 376 -11.49 -27.11 -9.43
N SER A 377 -11.77 -26.00 -10.11
CA SER A 377 -11.87 -25.93 -11.57
C SER A 377 -10.65 -25.33 -12.26
N GLY A 378 -9.63 -24.93 -11.50
CA GLY A 378 -8.37 -24.42 -12.05
C GLY A 378 -7.58 -25.47 -12.82
N ASP A 379 -6.77 -25.02 -13.76
CA ASP A 379 -6.02 -25.84 -14.70
C ASP A 379 -4.51 -25.81 -14.42
N VAL A 380 -3.82 -26.87 -14.83
CA VAL A 380 -2.36 -26.95 -14.81
C VAL A 380 -1.86 -27.25 -16.22
N ASP A 381 -1.14 -26.30 -16.81
CA ASP A 381 -0.47 -26.46 -18.10
C ASP A 381 1.04 -26.62 -17.91
N ALA A 382 1.51 -27.86 -18.02
CA ALA A 382 2.92 -28.24 -18.01
C ALA A 382 3.31 -28.89 -19.36
N THR A 383 2.77 -28.38 -20.47
CA THR A 383 2.98 -28.93 -21.82
C THR A 383 4.45 -29.02 -22.23
N GLY A 384 5.30 -28.11 -21.77
CA GLY A 384 6.74 -28.14 -22.05
C GLY A 384 7.58 -28.93 -21.03
N VAL A 385 6.96 -29.58 -20.04
CA VAL A 385 7.65 -30.29 -18.97
C VAL A 385 7.81 -31.78 -19.28
N THR A 386 9.02 -32.30 -19.03
CA THR A 386 9.29 -33.74 -18.98
C THR A 386 9.49 -34.16 -17.53
N THR A 387 8.78 -35.20 -17.07
CA THR A 387 8.96 -35.73 -15.72
C THR A 387 9.25 -37.23 -15.74
N GLN A 388 10.02 -37.74 -14.78
CA GLN A 388 10.16 -39.20 -14.64
C GLN A 388 8.87 -39.82 -14.11
N LYS A 389 8.37 -39.29 -13.00
CA LYS A 389 7.20 -39.80 -12.30
C LYS A 389 6.15 -38.72 -12.13
N ALA A 390 4.90 -39.01 -12.47
CA ALA A 390 3.78 -38.09 -12.23
C ALA A 390 2.76 -38.69 -11.26
N SER A 391 2.26 -37.89 -10.32
CA SER A 391 1.09 -38.24 -9.49
C SER A 391 0.04 -37.16 -9.67
N ILE A 392 -1.10 -37.49 -10.26
CA ILE A 392 -2.10 -36.51 -10.68
C ILE A 392 -3.44 -36.90 -10.07
N ILE A 393 -3.99 -36.04 -9.22
CA ILE A 393 -5.28 -36.23 -8.56
C ILE A 393 -6.17 -35.03 -8.87
N ILE A 394 -7.27 -35.25 -9.60
CA ILE A 394 -8.28 -34.24 -9.87
C ILE A 394 -9.59 -34.63 -9.18
N LYS A 395 -10.00 -33.83 -8.20
CA LYS A 395 -11.21 -34.07 -7.40
C LYS A 395 -12.46 -33.41 -7.97
N SER A 396 -12.32 -32.49 -8.92
CA SER A 396 -13.44 -31.74 -9.52
C SER A 396 -13.38 -31.69 -11.06
N SER A 397 -13.26 -30.50 -11.68
CA SER A 397 -13.43 -30.31 -13.14
C SER A 397 -12.22 -29.68 -13.84
N GLY A 398 -11.13 -29.40 -13.12
CA GLY A 398 -9.92 -28.85 -13.73
C GLY A 398 -9.24 -29.80 -14.72
N LYS A 399 -8.31 -29.25 -15.49
CA LYS A 399 -7.55 -29.92 -16.54
C LYS A 399 -6.07 -29.89 -16.22
N VAL A 400 -5.39 -31.01 -16.43
CA VAL A 400 -3.93 -31.14 -16.33
C VAL A 400 -3.39 -31.54 -17.69
N THR A 401 -2.38 -30.83 -18.18
CA THR A 401 -1.63 -31.22 -19.38
C THR A 401 -0.14 -31.30 -19.05
N ILE A 402 0.51 -32.41 -19.39
CA ILE A 402 1.95 -32.65 -19.17
C ILE A 402 2.59 -33.08 -20.50
N GLY A 403 3.76 -32.51 -20.80
CA GLY A 403 4.52 -32.80 -22.02
C GLY A 403 4.94 -34.26 -22.16
N ARG A 404 5.71 -34.79 -21.21
CA ARG A 404 6.19 -36.18 -21.25
C ARG A 404 6.33 -36.79 -19.86
N VAL A 405 5.94 -38.05 -19.72
CA VAL A 405 6.24 -38.88 -18.54
C VAL A 405 7.12 -40.06 -18.97
N THR A 406 8.35 -40.16 -18.44
CA THR A 406 9.32 -41.14 -18.96
C THR A 406 9.32 -42.50 -18.26
N ASP A 407 8.85 -42.58 -17.02
CA ASP A 407 8.85 -43.82 -16.22
C ASP A 407 7.42 -44.26 -15.87
N SER A 408 6.76 -43.58 -14.93
CA SER A 408 5.43 -43.99 -14.45
C SER A 408 4.53 -42.82 -14.09
N SER A 409 3.21 -43.02 -14.17
CA SER A 409 2.23 -42.08 -13.65
C SER A 409 1.12 -42.76 -12.85
N ILE A 410 0.65 -42.07 -11.81
CA ILE A 410 -0.58 -42.39 -11.09
C ILE A 410 -1.58 -41.30 -11.42
N GLU A 411 -2.73 -41.67 -11.98
CA GLU A 411 -3.72 -40.73 -12.50
C GLU A 411 -5.09 -41.05 -11.92
N GLN A 412 -5.67 -40.11 -11.17
CA GLN A 412 -6.97 -40.28 -10.52
C GLN A 412 -7.88 -39.09 -10.81
N ILE A 413 -9.06 -39.38 -11.38
CA ILE A 413 -10.13 -38.40 -11.62
C ILE A 413 -11.34 -38.84 -10.81
N ILE A 414 -11.79 -38.01 -9.87
CA ILE A 414 -12.94 -38.33 -9.00
C ILE A 414 -14.26 -37.88 -9.64
N LYS A 415 -14.25 -36.75 -10.37
CA LYS A 415 -15.45 -36.17 -11.00
C LYS A 415 -15.30 -36.02 -12.52
N LYS A 416 -15.17 -34.80 -13.03
CA LYS A 416 -15.23 -34.46 -14.47
C LYS A 416 -13.93 -33.86 -15.01
N GLY A 417 -12.81 -34.04 -14.31
CA GLY A 417 -11.52 -33.50 -14.71
C GLY A 417 -10.97 -34.16 -15.97
N VAL A 418 -9.91 -33.55 -16.53
CA VAL A 418 -9.22 -34.05 -17.72
C VAL A 418 -7.72 -34.14 -17.44
N ILE A 419 -7.10 -35.27 -17.77
CA ILE A 419 -5.64 -35.46 -17.70
C ILE A 419 -5.14 -35.77 -19.10
N ASN A 420 -4.18 -34.98 -19.58
CA ASN A 420 -3.51 -35.15 -20.86
C ASN A 420 -2.01 -35.33 -20.65
N ILE A 421 -1.47 -36.50 -20.97
CA ILE A 421 -0.03 -36.72 -21.06
C ILE A 421 0.33 -36.91 -22.52
N LEU A 422 1.05 -35.94 -23.09
CA LEU A 422 1.25 -35.88 -24.54
C LEU A 422 2.20 -36.97 -25.06
N LYS A 423 3.18 -37.39 -24.24
CA LYS A 423 4.14 -38.45 -24.56
C LYS A 423 4.40 -39.34 -23.35
N ARG A 424 4.55 -40.65 -23.57
CA ARG A 424 4.90 -41.64 -22.53
C ARG A 424 6.15 -42.42 -22.92
N GLY A 425 6.98 -42.73 -21.94
CA GLY A 425 8.22 -43.48 -22.11
C GLY A 425 9.45 -42.62 -22.39
N LYS A 426 10.62 -43.23 -22.20
CA LYS A 426 11.90 -42.72 -22.73
C LYS A 426 11.85 -42.78 -24.26
N GLU A 427 12.49 -41.81 -24.93
CA GLU A 427 12.58 -41.81 -26.40
C GLU A 427 13.12 -43.13 -26.96
#